data_AF-A0A330JVW4-F1
#
_entry.id   AF-A0A330JVW4-F1
#
_cell.length_a   1.000
_cell.length_b   1.000
_cell.length_c   1.000
_cell.angle_alpha   90.00
_cell.angle_beta   90.00
_cell.angle_gamma   90.00
#
_symmetry.space_group_name_H-M   'P 1'
#
loop_
_entity.id
_entity.type
_entity.pdbx_description
1 polymer ?
#
loop_
_entity_poly.entity_id
_entity_poly.type
_entity_poly.pdbx_seq_one_letter_code
_entity_poly.pdbx_strand_id
1 'polypeptide(L)'
;MSTSLSRLLTLQAVRNLTSLKRDAKRLQKKSLQVFGKEYSLTVCQQAMAVSRGFTSLATLDALSDRLGMNRRNPFWTLTGRSDAHQAVLDTLFRLDLDFADVGPLVFIGQQQHALRPALILLLERMSAMARPGLILIESTAAAIQDTALFKAATELELHETLMGFRALDLREHNLPVELADCALESRWRPWVVLFSRDDPVSEQRAGIVHSYFAARATDHGRLPILYVSENVGAYVPNAFRLEGHTAIVNGLADFPGGDVFAANDSYIHAVKVLSTEADLQFMGSKVPFAWDGHVPALKR
;
A
#
# COMPACT_ATOMS: atom_id res chain seq x y z
N MET A 1 18.90 2.52 -18.91
CA MET A 1 19.04 3.88 -19.50
C MET A 1 17.71 4.56 -19.81
N SER A 2 16.67 3.86 -20.30
CA SER A 2 15.32 4.42 -20.59
C SER A 2 14.61 5.09 -19.40
N THR A 3 14.75 4.54 -18.18
CA THR A 3 14.06 4.98 -16.96
C THR A 3 14.55 6.32 -16.40
N SER A 4 15.80 6.69 -16.67
CA SER A 4 16.33 8.02 -16.34
C SER A 4 15.65 9.13 -17.15
N LEU A 5 15.33 8.83 -18.41
CA LEU A 5 14.68 9.73 -19.35
C LEU A 5 13.20 9.88 -19.01
N SER A 6 12.51 8.79 -18.66
CA SER A 6 11.12 8.84 -18.21
C SER A 6 10.98 9.62 -16.89
N ARG A 7 11.84 9.40 -15.89
CA ARG A 7 11.86 10.22 -14.65
C ARG A 7 12.12 11.70 -14.94
N LEU A 8 13.08 12.03 -15.82
CA LEU A 8 13.35 13.42 -16.22
C LEU A 8 12.16 14.07 -16.93
N LEU A 9 11.52 13.35 -17.85
CA LEU A 9 10.33 13.83 -18.56
C LEU A 9 9.15 14.02 -17.59
N THR A 10 8.94 13.11 -16.64
CA THR A 10 7.92 13.23 -15.59
C THR A 10 8.20 14.45 -14.71
N LEU A 11 9.44 14.66 -14.26
CA LEU A 11 9.82 15.83 -13.47
C LEU A 11 9.62 17.15 -14.25
N GLN A 12 9.95 17.16 -15.54
CA GLN A 12 9.74 18.31 -16.42
C GLN A 12 8.24 18.57 -16.63
N ALA A 13 7.44 17.53 -16.84
CA ALA A 13 5.99 17.62 -16.94
C ALA A 13 5.37 18.18 -15.65
N VAL A 14 5.78 17.68 -14.49
CA VAL A 14 5.35 18.17 -13.17
C VAL A 14 5.69 19.65 -13.00
N ARG A 15 6.93 20.05 -13.31
CA ARG A 15 7.35 21.45 -13.26
C ARG A 15 6.48 22.33 -14.16
N ASN A 16 6.22 21.90 -15.39
CA ASN A 16 5.37 22.62 -16.35
C ASN A 16 3.91 22.75 -15.89
N LEU A 17 3.35 21.71 -15.27
CA LEU A 17 2.00 21.80 -14.68
C LEU A 17 1.95 22.74 -13.49
N THR A 18 2.95 22.71 -12.61
CA THR A 18 2.98 23.62 -11.46
C THR A 18 3.15 25.08 -11.89
N SER A 19 3.90 25.36 -12.96
CA SER A 19 4.00 26.71 -13.50
C SER A 19 2.68 27.13 -14.14
N LEU A 20 2.03 26.27 -14.91
CA LEU A 20 0.71 26.53 -15.50
C LEU A 20 -0.35 26.87 -14.44
N LYS A 21 -0.44 26.07 -13.36
CA LYS A 21 -1.37 26.33 -12.24
C LYS A 21 -1.04 27.66 -11.52
N ARG A 22 0.24 28.04 -11.44
CA ARG A 22 0.68 29.33 -10.88
C ARG A 22 0.32 30.50 -11.81
N ASP A 23 0.54 30.34 -13.10
CA ASP A 23 0.26 31.36 -14.12
C ASP A 23 -1.26 31.58 -14.27
N ALA A 24 -2.08 30.53 -14.20
CA ALA A 24 -3.54 30.66 -14.16
C ALA A 24 -4.02 31.50 -12.97
N LYS A 25 -3.42 31.32 -11.77
CA LYS A 25 -3.72 32.16 -10.60
C LYS A 25 -3.26 33.60 -10.78
N ARG A 26 -2.10 33.83 -11.42
CA ARG A 26 -1.62 35.18 -11.74
C ARG A 26 -2.53 35.87 -12.74
N LEU A 27 -2.99 35.15 -13.75
CA LEU A 27 -3.92 35.63 -14.77
C LEU A 27 -5.28 35.99 -14.14
N GLN A 28 -5.80 35.15 -13.25
CA GLN A 28 -7.02 35.45 -12.50
C GLN A 28 -6.91 36.78 -11.74
N LYS A 29 -5.81 36.96 -10.99
CA LYS A 29 -5.57 38.20 -10.22
C LYS A 29 -5.46 39.46 -11.07
N LYS A 30 -5.01 39.32 -12.33
CA LYS A 30 -4.88 40.43 -13.29
C LYS A 30 -5.97 40.43 -14.37
N SER A 31 -7.02 39.62 -14.21
CA SER A 31 -8.01 39.39 -15.27
C SER A 31 -8.73 40.68 -15.67
N LEU A 32 -9.05 41.54 -14.68
CA LEU A 32 -9.62 42.86 -14.93
C LEU A 32 -8.70 43.76 -15.78
N GLN A 33 -7.39 43.73 -15.54
CA GLN A 33 -6.42 44.54 -16.27
C GLN A 33 -6.18 44.02 -17.69
N VAL A 34 -6.16 42.70 -17.87
CA VAL A 34 -5.81 42.05 -19.15
C VAL A 34 -7.02 41.96 -20.08
N PHE A 35 -8.20 41.68 -19.54
CA PHE A 35 -9.41 41.40 -20.32
C PHE A 35 -10.52 42.44 -20.13
N GLY A 36 -10.33 43.45 -19.27
CA GLY A 36 -11.35 44.45 -18.96
C GLY A 36 -12.52 43.93 -18.12
N LYS A 37 -12.49 42.66 -17.68
CA LYS A 37 -13.51 42.00 -16.86
C LYS A 37 -12.87 40.95 -15.96
N GLU A 38 -13.42 40.77 -14.76
CA GLU A 38 -13.01 39.69 -13.86
C GLU A 38 -13.46 38.33 -14.37
N TYR A 39 -12.53 37.38 -14.42
CA TYR A 39 -12.78 35.99 -14.77
C TYR A 39 -12.51 35.06 -13.59
N SER A 40 -13.32 34.00 -13.49
CA SER A 40 -13.13 32.97 -12.47
C SER A 40 -11.84 32.17 -12.71
N LEU A 41 -11.32 31.57 -11.63
CA LEU A 41 -10.11 30.73 -11.71
C LEU A 41 -10.27 29.59 -12.73
N THR A 42 -11.44 28.97 -12.82
CA THR A 42 -11.71 27.86 -13.73
C THR A 42 -11.59 28.29 -15.20
N VAL A 43 -12.09 29.49 -15.55
CA VAL A 43 -11.95 30.03 -16.90
C VAL A 43 -10.50 30.35 -17.22
N CYS A 44 -9.76 30.94 -16.28
CA CYS A 44 -8.32 31.21 -16.46
C CYS A 44 -7.50 29.91 -16.57
N GLN A 45 -7.85 28.85 -15.82
CA GLN A 45 -7.21 27.54 -15.93
C GLN A 45 -7.48 26.88 -17.28
N GLN A 46 -8.72 26.93 -17.77
CA GLN A 46 -9.09 26.45 -19.11
C GLN A 46 -8.31 27.22 -20.19
N ALA A 47 -8.24 28.55 -20.11
CA ALA A 47 -7.51 29.38 -21.07
C ALA A 47 -6.00 29.04 -21.08
N MET A 48 -5.40 28.85 -19.91
CA MET A 48 -3.99 28.46 -19.79
C MET A 48 -3.73 27.03 -20.29
N ALA A 49 -4.67 26.10 -20.09
CA ALA A 49 -4.57 24.74 -20.62
C ALA A 49 -4.60 24.75 -22.16
N VAL A 50 -5.58 25.43 -22.76
CA VAL A 50 -5.71 25.56 -24.22
C VAL A 50 -4.50 26.27 -24.84
N SER A 51 -4.02 27.36 -24.22
CA SER A 51 -2.83 28.08 -24.68
C SER A 51 -1.57 27.22 -24.73
N ARG A 52 -1.50 26.16 -23.91
CA ARG A 52 -0.36 25.23 -23.85
C ARG A 52 -0.58 23.94 -24.65
N GLY A 53 -1.65 23.88 -25.44
CA GLY A 53 -1.93 22.78 -26.36
C GLY A 53 -2.78 21.64 -25.79
N PHE A 54 -3.35 21.80 -24.58
CA PHE A 54 -4.33 20.84 -24.06
C PHE A 54 -5.72 21.10 -24.64
N THR A 55 -6.48 20.04 -24.91
CA THR A 55 -7.84 20.15 -25.45
C THR A 55 -8.84 20.72 -24.43
N SER A 56 -8.61 20.49 -23.13
CA SER A 56 -9.47 21.00 -22.06
C SER A 56 -8.77 21.00 -20.70
N LEU A 57 -9.39 21.63 -19.69
CA LEU A 57 -8.97 21.52 -18.30
C LEU A 57 -9.09 20.09 -17.78
N ALA A 58 -10.08 19.32 -18.24
CA ALA A 58 -10.25 17.93 -17.85
C ALA A 58 -9.08 17.04 -18.30
N THR A 59 -8.49 17.28 -19.48
CA THR A 59 -7.29 16.55 -19.92
C THR A 59 -6.05 16.94 -19.13
N LEU A 60 -5.95 18.21 -18.72
CA LEU A 60 -4.91 18.68 -17.81
C LEU A 60 -5.06 18.09 -16.40
N ASP A 61 -6.28 17.98 -15.89
CA ASP A 61 -6.56 17.38 -14.58
C ASP A 61 -6.30 15.86 -14.60
N ALA A 62 -6.72 15.13 -15.63
CA ALA A 62 -6.40 13.72 -15.79
C ALA A 62 -4.88 13.46 -15.88
N LEU A 63 -4.13 14.35 -16.53
CA LEU A 63 -2.67 14.28 -16.58
C LEU A 63 -2.04 14.67 -15.23
N SER A 64 -2.60 15.65 -14.53
CA SER A 64 -2.23 15.99 -13.15
C SER A 64 -2.47 14.81 -12.19
N ASP A 65 -3.55 14.04 -12.39
CA ASP A 65 -3.87 12.83 -11.62
C ASP A 65 -2.86 11.72 -11.88
N ARG A 66 -2.57 11.45 -13.16
CA ARG A 66 -1.54 10.47 -13.57
C ARG A 66 -0.14 10.81 -13.07
N LEU A 67 0.16 12.10 -12.89
CA LEU A 67 1.44 12.58 -12.38
C LEU A 67 1.45 12.75 -10.86
N GLY A 68 0.38 12.35 -10.16
CA GLY A 68 0.28 12.43 -8.69
C GLY A 68 0.26 13.85 -8.13
N MET A 69 -0.09 14.83 -8.95
CA MET A 69 -0.13 16.24 -8.54
C MET A 69 -1.47 16.66 -7.94
N ASN A 70 -2.44 15.74 -7.89
CA ASN A 70 -3.73 16.00 -7.29
C ASN A 70 -3.66 15.86 -5.77
N ARG A 71 -3.61 17.01 -5.10
CA ARG A 71 -3.60 17.11 -3.63
C ARG A 71 -4.90 16.66 -2.95
N ARG A 72 -5.95 16.35 -3.72
CA ARG A 72 -7.19 15.77 -3.19
C ARG A 72 -7.07 14.27 -2.98
N ASN A 73 -6.19 13.61 -3.71
CA ASN A 73 -5.96 12.18 -3.52
C ASN A 73 -5.21 11.99 -2.20
N PRO A 74 -5.57 10.95 -1.43
CA PRO A 74 -4.80 10.56 -0.27
C PRO A 74 -3.33 10.29 -0.62
N PHE A 75 -2.42 10.57 0.30
CA PHE A 75 -0.97 10.41 0.07
C PHE A 75 -0.55 8.97 -0.28
N TRP A 76 -1.36 7.98 0.11
CA TRP A 76 -1.15 6.56 -0.16
C TRP A 76 -1.75 6.09 -1.49
N THR A 77 -2.37 6.98 -2.27
CA THR A 77 -2.79 6.65 -3.65
C THR A 77 -1.56 6.50 -4.53
N LEU A 78 -1.44 5.34 -5.18
CA LEU A 78 -0.31 5.06 -6.07
C LEU A 78 -0.47 5.82 -7.38
N THR A 79 0.45 6.74 -7.64
CA THR A 79 0.47 7.58 -8.85
C THR A 79 1.55 7.13 -9.84
N GLY A 80 2.45 6.26 -9.39
CA GLY A 80 3.53 5.66 -10.16
C GLY A 80 4.13 4.49 -9.40
N ARG A 81 4.84 3.63 -10.11
CA ARG A 81 5.50 2.43 -9.56
C ARG A 81 6.99 2.53 -9.83
N SER A 82 7.81 2.12 -8.86
CA SER A 82 9.24 1.89 -9.07
C SER A 82 9.43 0.62 -9.92
N ASP A 83 10.62 0.44 -10.51
CA ASP A 83 10.94 -0.77 -11.28
C ASP A 83 10.81 -2.02 -10.38
N ALA A 84 11.25 -1.92 -9.11
CA ALA A 84 11.11 -2.98 -8.12
C ALA A 84 9.64 -3.30 -7.79
N HIS A 85 8.81 -2.27 -7.63
CA HIS A 85 7.37 -2.45 -7.43
C HIS A 85 6.75 -3.16 -8.64
N GLN A 86 6.97 -2.65 -9.85
CA GLN A 86 6.38 -3.22 -11.06
C GLN A 86 6.82 -4.67 -11.29
N ALA A 87 8.08 -4.99 -11.02
CA ALA A 87 8.60 -6.36 -11.15
C ALA A 87 7.85 -7.35 -10.24
N VAL A 88 7.63 -7.00 -8.97
CA VAL A 88 6.89 -7.86 -8.04
C VAL A 88 5.42 -7.95 -8.41
N LEU A 89 4.82 -6.85 -8.87
CA LEU A 89 3.43 -6.84 -9.34
C LEU A 89 3.24 -7.74 -10.57
N ASP A 90 4.16 -7.72 -11.53
CA ASP A 90 4.15 -8.63 -12.69
C ASP A 90 4.29 -10.10 -12.25
N THR A 91 5.12 -10.38 -11.25
CA THR A 91 5.24 -11.74 -10.67
C THR A 91 3.93 -12.20 -10.03
N LEU A 92 3.27 -11.32 -9.26
CA LEU A 92 1.98 -11.61 -8.64
C LEU A 92 0.87 -11.86 -9.68
N PHE A 93 0.82 -11.05 -10.74
CA PHE A 93 -0.13 -11.25 -11.83
C PHE A 93 0.09 -12.56 -12.58
N ARG A 94 1.33 -12.97 -12.81
CA ARG A 94 1.64 -14.26 -13.46
C ARG A 94 1.26 -15.48 -12.63
N LEU A 95 1.12 -15.30 -11.32
CA LEU A 95 0.65 -16.33 -10.41
C LEU A 95 -0.88 -16.28 -10.21
N ASP A 96 -1.58 -15.37 -10.90
CA ASP A 96 -3.02 -15.13 -10.77
C ASP A 96 -3.46 -14.93 -9.30
N LEU A 97 -2.64 -14.22 -8.52
CA LEU A 97 -2.92 -13.90 -7.12
C LEU A 97 -3.68 -12.56 -7.00
N ASP A 98 -4.94 -12.61 -6.58
CA ASP A 98 -5.73 -11.43 -6.18
C ASP A 98 -6.37 -11.62 -4.80
N PHE A 99 -6.30 -10.57 -3.98
CA PHE A 99 -7.00 -10.47 -2.69
C PHE A 99 -8.52 -10.62 -2.76
N ALA A 100 -9.14 -10.27 -3.89
CA ALA A 100 -10.58 -10.21 -4.02
C ALA A 100 -11.24 -11.59 -4.12
N ASP A 101 -10.59 -12.53 -4.79
CA ASP A 101 -11.27 -13.74 -5.27
C ASP A 101 -10.88 -15.01 -4.51
N VAL A 102 -9.68 -15.04 -3.91
CA VAL A 102 -9.08 -16.29 -3.41
C VAL A 102 -9.09 -16.42 -1.88
N GLY A 103 -9.53 -15.38 -1.15
CA GLY A 103 -9.51 -15.36 0.32
C GLY A 103 -8.22 -14.79 0.91
N PRO A 104 -7.91 -15.01 2.20
CA PRO A 104 -6.69 -14.50 2.81
C PRO A 104 -5.45 -15.18 2.19
N LEU A 105 -4.46 -14.38 1.79
CA LEU A 105 -3.19 -14.86 1.24
C LEU A 105 -2.15 -14.97 2.36
N VAL A 106 -1.53 -16.14 2.51
CA VAL A 106 -0.44 -16.38 3.46
C VAL A 106 0.86 -16.53 2.71
N PHE A 107 1.74 -15.55 2.85
CA PHE A 107 3.11 -15.61 2.41
C PHE A 107 3.96 -16.31 3.47
N ILE A 108 4.54 -17.43 3.05
CA ILE A 108 5.48 -18.28 3.80
C ILE A 108 6.86 -18.09 3.15
N GLY A 109 7.93 -18.31 3.90
CA GLY A 109 9.30 -18.18 3.44
C GLY A 109 10.09 -17.22 4.31
N GLN A 110 11.24 -16.76 3.79
CA GLN A 110 12.00 -15.74 4.49
C GLN A 110 11.19 -14.43 4.51
N GLN A 111 11.00 -13.84 5.69
CA GLN A 111 10.17 -12.63 5.89
C GLN A 111 10.53 -11.50 4.94
N GLN A 112 11.83 -11.27 4.70
CA GLN A 112 12.30 -10.23 3.79
C GLN A 112 11.76 -10.36 2.37
N HIS A 113 11.55 -11.59 1.89
CA HIS A 113 11.04 -11.86 0.56
C HIS A 113 9.51 -11.91 0.54
N ALA A 114 8.90 -12.48 1.59
CA ALA A 114 7.46 -12.55 1.77
C ALA A 114 6.79 -11.17 1.96
N LEU A 115 7.49 -10.22 2.60
CA LEU A 115 6.96 -8.88 2.88
C LEU A 115 6.78 -8.02 1.64
N ARG A 116 7.67 -8.13 0.65
CA ARG A 116 7.61 -7.32 -0.57
C ARG A 116 6.30 -7.51 -1.35
N PRO A 117 5.90 -8.74 -1.75
CA PRO A 117 4.63 -8.97 -2.45
C PRO A 117 3.42 -8.64 -1.56
N ALA A 118 3.48 -8.96 -0.27
CA ALA A 118 2.39 -8.67 0.66
C ALA A 118 2.12 -7.16 0.80
N LEU A 119 3.18 -6.35 0.91
CA LEU A 119 3.08 -4.88 1.00
C LEU A 119 2.58 -4.27 -0.32
N ILE A 120 3.03 -4.77 -1.47
CA ILE A 120 2.55 -4.32 -2.78
C ILE A 120 1.06 -4.61 -2.94
N LEU A 121 0.64 -5.83 -2.63
CA LEU A 121 -0.78 -6.19 -2.70
C LEU A 121 -1.62 -5.26 -1.80
N LEU A 122 -1.17 -4.99 -0.57
CA LEU A 122 -1.86 -4.08 0.34
C LEU A 122 -2.03 -2.69 -0.28
N LEU A 123 -0.95 -2.09 -0.77
CA LEU A 123 -0.97 -0.71 -1.28
C LEU A 123 -1.73 -0.59 -2.61
N GLU A 124 -1.58 -1.55 -3.51
CA GLU A 124 -2.38 -1.63 -4.74
C GLU A 124 -3.87 -1.72 -4.41
N ARG A 125 -4.24 -2.55 -3.42
CA ARG A 125 -5.64 -2.68 -3.01
C ARG A 125 -6.19 -1.44 -2.32
N MET A 126 -5.42 -0.82 -1.43
CA MET A 126 -5.77 0.47 -0.82
C MET A 126 -6.04 1.52 -1.89
N SER A 127 -5.13 1.66 -2.85
CA SER A 127 -5.23 2.61 -3.95
C SER A 127 -6.43 2.31 -4.85
N ALA A 128 -6.64 1.05 -5.25
CA ALA A 128 -7.74 0.63 -6.12
C ALA A 128 -9.11 0.82 -5.46
N MET A 129 -9.22 0.55 -4.16
CA MET A 129 -10.48 0.72 -3.41
C MET A 129 -10.70 2.17 -2.93
N ALA A 130 -9.70 3.04 -3.09
CA ALA A 130 -9.65 4.36 -2.48
C ALA A 130 -9.95 4.31 -0.97
N ARG A 131 -9.31 3.38 -0.25
CA ARG A 131 -9.51 3.17 1.20
C ARG A 131 -8.20 2.99 1.97
N PRO A 132 -8.12 3.49 3.21
CA PRO A 132 -6.98 3.24 4.08
C PRO A 132 -6.96 1.76 4.52
N GLY A 133 -5.77 1.18 4.58
CA GLY A 133 -5.54 -0.17 5.10
C GLY A 133 -4.99 -0.18 6.52
N LEU A 134 -4.84 -1.39 7.07
CA LEU A 134 -4.25 -1.67 8.37
C LEU A 134 -3.07 -2.61 8.21
N ILE A 135 -1.95 -2.28 8.86
CA ILE A 135 -0.81 -3.17 9.04
C ILE A 135 -0.71 -3.50 10.53
N LEU A 136 -0.80 -4.79 10.87
CA LEU A 136 -0.56 -5.32 12.20
C LEU A 136 0.79 -6.03 12.18
N ILE A 137 1.72 -5.58 13.01
CA ILE A 137 3.06 -6.14 13.10
C ILE A 137 3.25 -6.70 14.51
N GLU A 138 3.35 -8.01 14.58
CA GLU A 138 3.83 -8.72 15.76
C GLU A 138 5.37 -8.68 15.73
N SER A 139 5.97 -7.89 16.62
CA SER A 139 7.42 -7.69 16.65
C SER A 139 7.94 -7.28 18.02
N THR A 140 9.19 -7.65 18.30
CA THR A 140 9.98 -7.22 19.45
C THR A 140 10.86 -6.00 19.13
N ALA A 141 10.86 -5.51 17.89
CA ALA A 141 11.65 -4.36 17.45
C ALA A 141 11.28 -3.09 18.23
N ALA A 142 12.26 -2.27 18.60
CA ALA A 142 12.02 -1.08 19.42
C ALA A 142 11.15 -0.03 18.71
N ALA A 143 11.33 0.13 17.40
CA ALA A 143 10.55 1.06 16.59
C ALA A 143 10.16 0.44 15.24
N ILE A 144 9.22 1.09 14.54
CA ILE A 144 8.78 0.65 13.19
C ILE A 144 9.96 0.62 12.22
N GLN A 145 10.89 1.57 12.33
CA GLN A 145 12.06 1.68 11.46
C GLN A 145 12.99 0.47 11.56
N ASP A 146 12.94 -0.24 12.68
CA ASP A 146 13.76 -1.42 12.94
C ASP A 146 13.09 -2.73 12.47
N THR A 147 11.86 -2.65 11.94
CA THR A 147 11.10 -3.81 11.46
C THR A 147 11.55 -4.25 10.06
N ALA A 148 11.37 -5.54 9.76
CA ALA A 148 11.53 -6.10 8.43
C ALA A 148 10.58 -5.45 7.41
N LEU A 149 9.41 -4.99 7.85
CA LEU A 149 8.49 -4.22 7.01
C LEU A 149 9.12 -2.92 6.50
N PHE A 150 9.78 -2.17 7.38
CA PHE A 150 10.42 -0.90 6.99
C PHE A 150 11.58 -1.13 6.02
N LYS A 151 12.37 -2.20 6.22
CA LYS A 151 13.39 -2.64 5.27
C LYS A 151 12.79 -2.96 3.90
N ALA A 152 11.73 -3.78 3.84
CA ALA A 152 11.04 -4.12 2.59
C ALA A 152 10.46 -2.88 1.89
N ALA A 153 9.86 -1.95 2.66
CA ALA A 153 9.36 -0.69 2.12
C ALA A 153 10.48 0.18 1.54
N THR A 154 11.66 0.18 2.15
CA THR A 154 12.83 0.92 1.66
C THR A 154 13.32 0.36 0.33
N GLU A 155 13.44 -0.97 0.22
CA GLU A 155 13.85 -1.66 -1.00
C GLU A 155 12.87 -1.43 -2.17
N LEU A 156 11.59 -1.22 -1.88
CA LEU A 156 10.55 -0.93 -2.86
C LEU A 156 10.43 0.57 -3.21
N GLU A 157 11.23 1.44 -2.60
CA GLU A 157 11.10 2.91 -2.67
C GLU A 157 9.74 3.43 -2.12
N LEU A 158 9.16 2.74 -1.15
CA LEU A 158 7.84 3.04 -0.53
C LEU A 158 7.92 3.52 0.93
N HIS A 159 9.13 3.70 1.46
CA HIS A 159 9.35 4.12 2.87
C HIS A 159 8.66 5.45 3.20
N GLU A 160 8.69 6.44 2.31
CA GLU A 160 7.99 7.72 2.50
C GLU A 160 6.47 7.53 2.65
N THR A 161 5.89 6.66 1.83
CA THR A 161 4.47 6.29 1.93
C THR A 161 4.19 5.64 3.27
N LEU A 162 5.04 4.70 3.70
CA LEU A 162 4.89 4.02 4.99
C LEU A 162 5.01 4.99 6.17
N MET A 163 5.93 5.96 6.12
CA MET A 163 6.09 7.00 7.15
C MET A 163 4.89 7.95 7.28
N GLY A 164 4.05 8.04 6.24
CA GLY A 164 2.79 8.77 6.30
C GLY A 164 1.68 8.07 7.10
N PHE A 165 1.84 6.78 7.42
CA PHE A 165 0.86 6.01 8.17
C PHE A 165 0.82 6.46 9.62
N ARG A 166 -0.34 6.27 10.26
CA ARG A 166 -0.43 6.45 11.71
C ARG A 166 0.22 5.26 12.39
N ALA A 167 1.30 5.52 13.11
CA ALA A 167 2.02 4.54 13.91
C ALA A 167 1.40 4.44 15.32
N LEU A 168 1.17 3.22 15.79
CA LEU A 168 0.71 2.93 17.14
C LEU A 168 1.52 1.78 17.72
N ASP A 169 2.05 1.95 18.92
CA ASP A 169 2.74 0.89 19.64
C ASP A 169 1.89 0.43 20.83
N LEU A 170 1.24 -0.73 20.68
CA LEU A 170 0.32 -1.29 21.67
C LEU A 170 0.99 -1.90 22.90
N ARG A 171 2.33 -2.01 22.85
CA ARG A 171 3.18 -2.50 23.96
C ARG A 171 3.38 -1.41 25.02
N GLU A 172 3.14 -0.15 24.66
CA GLU A 172 3.23 0.96 25.60
C GLU A 172 2.04 0.95 26.58
N HIS A 173 2.35 1.08 27.87
CA HIS A 173 1.36 0.97 28.94
C HIS A 173 0.57 2.28 29.12
N ASN A 174 1.17 3.42 28.78
CA ASN A 174 0.59 4.77 28.90
C ASN A 174 0.03 5.29 27.57
N LEU A 175 -0.55 4.42 26.76
CA LEU A 175 -1.13 4.83 25.49
C LEU A 175 -2.28 5.82 25.73
N PRO A 176 -2.22 7.05 25.16
CA PRO A 176 -3.30 8.03 25.26
C PRO A 176 -4.45 7.72 24.29
N VAL A 177 -4.63 6.45 23.90
CA VAL A 177 -5.48 6.08 22.78
C VAL A 177 -6.84 5.64 23.31
N GLU A 178 -7.78 6.58 23.37
CA GLU A 178 -9.19 6.22 23.43
C GLU A 178 -9.60 5.63 22.07
N LEU A 179 -10.17 4.42 22.10
CA LEU A 179 -10.69 3.73 20.91
C LEU A 179 -11.73 4.56 20.13
N ALA A 180 -12.35 5.54 20.79
CA ALA A 180 -13.25 6.50 20.15
C ALA A 180 -12.53 7.46 19.18
N ASP A 181 -11.31 7.90 19.50
CA ASP A 181 -10.51 8.78 18.62
C ASP A 181 -9.97 8.01 17.40
N CYS A 182 -9.68 6.72 17.59
CA CYS A 182 -9.35 5.80 16.50
C CYS A 182 -10.46 5.78 15.42
N ALA A 183 -11.72 5.97 15.83
CA ALA A 183 -12.87 5.87 14.94
C ALA A 183 -13.02 7.06 13.97
N LEU A 184 -12.54 8.24 14.35
CA LEU A 184 -12.61 9.46 13.53
C LEU A 184 -11.43 9.57 12.55
N GLU A 185 -10.22 9.19 12.97
CA GLU A 185 -9.01 9.38 12.15
C GLU A 185 -8.81 8.30 11.08
N SER A 186 -9.18 7.05 11.38
CA SER A 186 -9.09 5.91 10.45
C SER A 186 -9.96 6.05 9.20
N ARG A 187 -10.84 7.07 9.12
CA ARG A 187 -11.59 7.40 7.90
C ARG A 187 -10.68 7.82 6.75
N TRP A 188 -9.50 8.37 7.05
CA TRP A 188 -8.69 9.10 6.06
C TRP A 188 -7.23 8.64 5.99
N ARG A 189 -6.72 7.99 7.03
CA ARG A 189 -5.32 7.56 7.12
C ARG A 189 -5.18 6.06 7.41
N PRO A 190 -4.23 5.38 6.74
CA PRO A 190 -3.87 4.00 7.02
C PRO A 190 -3.00 3.88 8.26
N TRP A 191 -3.01 2.71 8.87
CA TRP A 191 -2.44 2.46 10.20
C TRP A 191 -1.34 1.41 10.15
N VAL A 192 -0.31 1.62 10.95
CA VAL A 192 0.70 0.60 11.30
C VAL A 192 0.68 0.44 12.80
N VAL A 193 0.46 -0.78 13.26
CA VAL A 193 0.28 -1.11 14.66
C VAL A 193 1.32 -2.15 15.05
N LEU A 194 2.18 -1.81 16.00
CA LEU A 194 3.08 -2.73 16.66
C LEU A 194 2.38 -3.36 17.86
N PHE A 195 2.52 -4.66 18.02
CA PHE A 195 2.05 -5.36 19.20
C PHE A 195 2.99 -6.54 19.52
N SER A 196 2.90 -7.07 20.73
CA SER A 196 3.67 -8.25 21.15
C SER A 196 2.73 -9.39 21.51
N ARG A 197 3.06 -10.61 21.04
CA ARG A 197 2.37 -11.84 21.46
C ARG A 197 2.72 -12.29 22.88
N ASP A 198 3.84 -11.79 23.42
CA ASP A 198 4.28 -12.10 24.78
C ASP A 198 3.60 -11.19 25.83
N ASP A 199 2.85 -10.19 25.36
CA ASP A 199 2.02 -9.30 26.18
C ASP A 199 0.54 -9.50 25.82
N PRO A 200 -0.23 -10.25 26.65
CA PRO A 200 -1.65 -10.51 26.40
C PRO A 200 -2.50 -9.23 26.29
N VAL A 201 -2.11 -8.16 26.98
CA VAL A 201 -2.84 -6.89 26.91
C VAL A 201 -2.58 -6.23 25.55
N SER A 202 -1.33 -6.25 25.08
CA SER A 202 -0.97 -5.78 23.75
C SER A 202 -1.69 -6.57 22.65
N GLU A 203 -1.73 -7.90 22.75
CA GLU A 203 -2.44 -8.78 21.81
C GLU A 203 -3.96 -8.49 21.81
N GLN A 204 -4.57 -8.37 22.99
CA GLN A 204 -6.00 -8.05 23.11
C GLN A 204 -6.32 -6.69 22.48
N ARG A 205 -5.50 -5.67 22.74
CA ARG A 205 -5.65 -4.33 22.12
C ARG A 205 -5.53 -4.42 20.60
N ALA A 206 -4.59 -5.21 20.08
CA ALA A 206 -4.47 -5.43 18.64
C ALA A 206 -5.73 -6.09 18.07
N GLY A 207 -6.32 -7.05 18.81
CA GLY A 207 -7.61 -7.66 18.51
C GLY A 207 -8.73 -6.64 18.34
N ILE A 208 -8.82 -5.66 19.25
CA ILE A 208 -9.83 -4.61 19.19
C ILE A 208 -9.62 -3.71 17.95
N VAL A 209 -8.37 -3.31 17.66
CA VAL A 209 -8.06 -2.51 16.46
C VAL A 209 -8.40 -3.28 15.19
N HIS A 210 -8.04 -4.57 15.12
CA HIS A 210 -8.40 -5.44 14.01
C HIS A 210 -9.92 -5.53 13.84
N SER A 211 -10.67 -5.83 14.91
CA SER A 211 -12.13 -5.92 14.87
C SER A 211 -12.78 -4.62 14.40
N TYR A 212 -12.20 -3.47 14.73
CA TYR A 212 -12.67 -2.18 14.21
C TYR A 212 -12.52 -2.09 12.68
N PHE A 213 -11.34 -2.40 12.14
CA PHE A 213 -11.11 -2.35 10.69
C PHE A 213 -11.94 -3.41 9.93
N ALA A 214 -12.12 -4.59 10.53
CA ALA A 214 -12.96 -5.65 9.99
C ALA A 214 -14.46 -5.28 10.02
N ALA A 215 -14.97 -4.74 11.14
CA ALA A 215 -16.38 -4.39 11.29
C ALA A 215 -16.81 -3.18 10.46
N ARG A 216 -15.89 -2.24 10.18
CA ARG A 216 -16.16 -1.07 9.35
C ARG A 216 -16.37 -1.39 7.85
N ALA A 217 -16.20 -2.65 7.47
CA ALA A 217 -16.44 -3.17 6.14
C ALA A 217 -17.91 -3.10 5.66
N THR A 218 -18.86 -2.79 6.54
CA THR A 218 -20.26 -3.21 6.35
C THR A 218 -21.09 -2.44 5.32
N ASP A 219 -20.65 -1.29 4.80
CA ASP A 219 -21.44 -0.55 3.80
C ASP A 219 -20.91 -0.65 2.36
N HIS A 220 -19.63 -1.03 2.17
CA HIS A 220 -18.95 -0.88 0.88
C HIS A 220 -17.76 -1.84 0.67
N GLY A 221 -17.68 -2.94 1.42
CA GLY A 221 -16.63 -3.95 1.30
C GLY A 221 -15.49 -3.80 2.32
N ARG A 222 -14.77 -4.91 2.56
CA ARG A 222 -13.73 -5.06 3.59
C ARG A 222 -12.49 -4.24 3.30
N LEU A 223 -11.85 -3.72 4.34
CA LEU A 223 -10.61 -2.96 4.24
C LEU A 223 -9.43 -3.92 4.04
N PRO A 224 -8.40 -3.52 3.26
CA PRO A 224 -7.22 -4.34 3.09
C PRO A 224 -6.39 -4.36 4.39
N ILE A 225 -6.02 -5.57 4.82
CA ILE A 225 -5.27 -5.81 6.06
C ILE A 225 -4.00 -6.58 5.73
N LEU A 226 -2.88 -6.16 6.32
CA LEU A 226 -1.62 -6.89 6.29
C LEU A 226 -1.25 -7.28 7.72
N TYR A 227 -1.21 -8.58 8.00
CA TYR A 227 -0.65 -9.11 9.22
C TYR A 227 0.79 -9.56 8.97
N VAL A 228 1.71 -9.17 9.85
CA VAL A 228 3.13 -9.53 9.80
C VAL A 228 3.52 -10.14 11.13
N SER A 229 4.02 -11.37 11.11
CA SER A 229 4.69 -12.00 12.25
C SER A 229 6.19 -12.03 12.01
N GLU A 230 6.93 -11.27 12.83
CA GLU A 230 8.40 -11.26 12.80
C GLU A 230 9.01 -12.41 13.61
N ASN A 231 8.23 -13.07 14.46
CA ASN A 231 8.68 -14.21 15.22
C ASN A 231 8.73 -15.50 14.38
N VAL A 232 9.49 -16.47 14.86
CA VAL A 232 9.62 -17.77 14.21
C VAL A 232 8.42 -18.65 14.55
N GLY A 233 7.79 -19.20 13.50
CA GLY A 233 6.69 -20.15 13.62
C GLY A 233 5.32 -19.56 13.32
N ALA A 234 4.40 -20.40 12.86
CA ALA A 234 3.07 -19.95 12.49
C ALA A 234 2.26 -19.51 13.70
N TYR A 235 1.84 -18.25 13.65
CA TYR A 235 0.97 -17.68 14.63
C TYR A 235 0.14 -16.56 14.02
N VAL A 236 -1.17 -16.64 14.23
CA VAL A 236 -2.13 -15.55 14.07
C VAL A 236 -2.97 -15.56 15.35
N PRO A 237 -3.07 -14.43 16.05
CA PRO A 237 -3.97 -14.29 17.19
C PRO A 237 -5.38 -14.76 16.83
N ASN A 238 -6.01 -15.58 17.68
CA ASN A 238 -7.38 -16.05 17.48
C ASN A 238 -8.40 -14.90 17.41
N ALA A 239 -8.05 -13.75 18.00
CA ALA A 239 -8.84 -12.53 17.89
C ALA A 239 -8.93 -11.98 16.45
N PHE A 240 -7.99 -12.37 15.58
CA PHE A 240 -7.97 -11.98 14.17
C PHE A 240 -8.75 -13.00 13.34
N ARG A 241 -10.00 -12.65 13.02
CA ARG A 241 -10.78 -13.35 11.99
C ARG A 241 -10.36 -12.82 10.63
N LEU A 242 -9.46 -13.54 9.97
CA LEU A 242 -8.90 -13.15 8.69
C LEU A 242 -9.82 -13.61 7.55
N GLU A 243 -10.03 -12.73 6.59
CA GLU A 243 -11.00 -12.91 5.51
C GLU A 243 -10.40 -12.39 4.18
N GLY A 244 -11.21 -12.33 3.11
CA GLY A 244 -10.77 -11.69 1.85
C GLY A 244 -10.22 -10.27 2.05
N HIS A 245 -9.25 -9.86 1.22
CA HIS A 245 -8.43 -8.66 1.39
C HIS A 245 -7.41 -8.67 2.54
N THR A 246 -7.07 -9.86 3.05
CA THR A 246 -5.99 -10.00 4.04
C THR A 246 -4.75 -10.63 3.40
N ALA A 247 -3.59 -10.00 3.56
CA ALA A 247 -2.29 -10.66 3.43
C ALA A 247 -1.73 -10.98 4.81
N ILE A 248 -1.05 -12.11 4.90
CA ILE A 248 -0.43 -12.61 6.12
C ILE A 248 1.01 -12.94 5.74
N VAL A 249 1.98 -12.32 6.38
CA VAL A 249 3.37 -12.71 6.30
C VAL A 249 3.74 -13.43 7.58
N ASN A 250 4.14 -14.69 7.43
CA ASN A 250 4.44 -15.57 8.54
C ASN A 250 5.94 -15.87 8.56
N GLY A 251 6.57 -15.89 9.73
CA GLY A 251 7.99 -16.23 9.92
C GLY A 251 8.33 -17.71 9.73
N LEU A 252 7.52 -18.47 9.01
CA LEU A 252 7.83 -19.85 8.64
C LEU A 252 8.77 -19.87 7.44
N ALA A 253 9.95 -20.49 7.60
CA ALA A 253 10.94 -20.57 6.53
C ALA A 253 10.50 -21.46 5.34
N ASP A 254 9.72 -22.51 5.61
CA ASP A 254 9.26 -23.48 4.62
C ASP A 254 7.80 -23.89 4.91
N PHE A 255 7.17 -24.55 3.93
CA PHE A 255 5.88 -25.21 4.18
C PHE A 255 6.05 -26.26 5.29
N PRO A 256 5.30 -26.15 6.40
CA PRO A 256 5.41 -27.14 7.45
C PRO A 256 4.92 -28.50 6.92
N GLY A 257 5.63 -29.58 7.28
CA GLY A 257 5.29 -30.95 6.86
C GLY A 257 4.01 -31.51 7.48
N GLY A 258 3.42 -30.80 8.44
CA GLY A 258 2.08 -31.05 8.98
C GLY A 258 1.24 -29.78 8.90
N ASP A 259 -0.08 -29.90 9.04
CA ASP A 259 -0.97 -28.76 8.91
C ASP A 259 -1.01 -27.91 10.20
N VAL A 260 0.08 -27.17 10.45
CA VAL A 260 0.20 -26.20 11.55
C VAL A 260 -0.90 -25.13 11.46
N PHE A 261 -1.53 -25.00 10.30
CA PHE A 261 -2.62 -24.09 9.99
C PHE A 261 -4.02 -24.71 10.20
N ALA A 262 -4.16 -26.04 10.25
CA ALA A 262 -5.48 -26.71 10.40
C ALA A 262 -6.13 -26.48 11.77
N ALA A 263 -5.33 -26.25 12.81
CA ALA A 263 -5.83 -26.08 14.17
C ALA A 263 -6.39 -24.68 14.45
N ASN A 264 -6.26 -23.75 13.50
CA ASN A 264 -6.66 -22.36 13.69
C ASN A 264 -7.58 -21.94 12.54
N ASP A 265 -8.85 -21.69 12.89
CA ASP A 265 -9.90 -21.31 11.94
C ASP A 265 -9.51 -20.13 11.04
N SER A 266 -8.63 -19.24 11.52
CA SER A 266 -8.12 -18.09 10.76
C SER A 266 -7.30 -18.46 9.53
N TYR A 267 -6.83 -19.71 9.39
CA TYR A 267 -6.05 -20.16 8.24
C TYR A 267 -6.76 -21.20 7.36
N ILE A 268 -7.94 -21.70 7.75
CA ILE A 268 -8.62 -22.82 7.07
C ILE A 268 -8.91 -22.50 5.59
N HIS A 269 -9.19 -21.24 5.27
CA HIS A 269 -9.47 -20.78 3.90
C HIS A 269 -8.31 -20.00 3.29
N ALA A 270 -7.12 -20.08 3.90
CA ALA A 270 -6.00 -19.26 3.48
C ALA A 270 -5.17 -19.92 2.37
N VAL A 271 -4.86 -19.12 1.37
CA VAL A 271 -4.10 -19.49 0.19
C VAL A 271 -2.63 -19.32 0.51
N LYS A 272 -1.89 -20.41 0.52
CA LYS A 272 -0.49 -20.41 0.95
C LYS A 272 0.43 -20.18 -0.26
N VAL A 273 1.28 -19.17 -0.20
CA VAL A 273 2.23 -18.76 -1.22
C VAL A 273 3.63 -18.80 -0.63
N LEU A 274 4.56 -19.53 -1.26
CA LEU A 274 5.95 -19.56 -0.81
C LEU A 274 6.76 -18.49 -1.53
N SER A 275 7.43 -17.65 -0.75
CA SER A 275 8.32 -16.60 -1.22
C SER A 275 9.75 -16.93 -0.83
N THR A 276 10.59 -17.15 -1.85
CA THR A 276 12.02 -17.36 -1.69
C THR A 276 12.77 -16.12 -2.18
N GLU A 277 14.09 -16.11 -2.08
CA GLU A 277 14.90 -15.06 -2.70
C GLU A 277 14.72 -15.01 -4.22
N ALA A 278 14.60 -16.17 -4.86
CA ALA A 278 14.61 -16.29 -6.31
C ALA A 278 13.22 -16.19 -6.95
N ASP A 279 12.16 -16.53 -6.21
CA ASP A 279 10.84 -16.79 -6.81
C ASP A 279 9.66 -16.69 -5.83
N LEU A 280 8.47 -16.59 -6.42
CA LEU A 280 7.20 -16.86 -5.77
C LEU A 280 6.60 -18.15 -6.32
N GLN A 281 6.05 -18.97 -5.42
CA GLN A 281 5.48 -20.27 -5.74
C GLN A 281 4.06 -20.40 -5.21
N PHE A 282 3.15 -20.82 -6.08
CA PHE A 282 1.74 -21.04 -5.76
C PHE A 282 1.16 -22.15 -6.65
N MET A 283 0.43 -23.12 -6.08
CA MET A 283 -0.19 -24.25 -6.79
C MET A 283 0.74 -24.99 -7.78
N GLY A 284 2.02 -25.17 -7.42
CA GLY A 284 3.01 -25.82 -8.29
C GLY A 284 3.56 -24.93 -9.41
N SER A 285 2.98 -23.75 -9.62
CA SER A 285 3.55 -22.70 -10.45
C SER A 285 4.67 -21.99 -9.70
N LYS A 286 5.76 -21.72 -10.42
CA LYS A 286 6.95 -21.05 -9.91
C LYS A 286 7.31 -19.91 -10.82
N VAL A 287 7.25 -18.68 -10.32
CA VAL A 287 7.56 -17.47 -11.09
C VAL A 287 8.76 -16.78 -10.45
N PRO A 288 9.88 -16.64 -11.18
CA PRO A 288 11.05 -15.96 -10.65
C PRO A 288 10.77 -14.48 -10.44
N PHE A 289 11.36 -13.90 -9.41
CA PHE A 289 11.42 -12.45 -9.27
C PHE A 289 12.28 -11.88 -10.40
N ALA A 290 11.81 -10.84 -11.07
CA ALA A 290 12.62 -10.11 -12.04
C ALA A 290 13.53 -9.14 -11.27
N TRP A 291 14.65 -9.63 -10.76
CA TRP A 291 15.71 -8.77 -10.22
C TRP A 291 16.26 -7.98 -11.43
N ASP A 292 16.22 -6.65 -11.36
CA ASP A 292 16.76 -5.70 -12.37
C ASP A 292 16.02 -5.59 -13.71
N GLY A 293 14.72 -5.89 -13.78
CA GLY A 293 13.93 -5.67 -15.00
C GLY A 293 14.29 -6.60 -16.17
N HIS A 294 15.06 -7.65 -15.88
CA HIS A 294 15.21 -8.79 -16.78
C HIS A 294 14.29 -9.91 -16.29
N VAL A 295 13.20 -10.11 -17.03
CA VAL A 295 12.41 -11.33 -16.95
C VAL A 295 13.24 -12.43 -17.62
N PRO A 296 13.68 -13.48 -16.92
CA PRO A 296 14.28 -14.62 -17.58
C PRO A 296 13.20 -15.26 -18.46
N ALA A 297 13.51 -15.46 -19.74
CA ALA A 297 12.61 -16.18 -20.64
C ALA A 297 12.35 -17.57 -20.06
N LEU A 298 11.08 -17.89 -19.81
CA LEU A 298 10.64 -19.24 -19.45
C LEU A 298 11.12 -20.20 -20.56
N LYS A 299 12.00 -21.13 -20.21
CA LYS A 299 12.20 -22.32 -21.04
C LYS A 299 10.89 -23.11 -20.98
N ARG A 300 10.22 -23.20 -22.13
CA ARG A 300 9.10 -24.11 -22.37
C ARG A 300 9.53 -25.55 -22.17
#